data_AF-A0A382CW94-F1
#
_entry.id   AF-A0A382CW94-F1
#
_cell.length_a   1.000
_cell.length_b   1.000
_cell.length_c   1.000
_cell.angle_alpha   90.00
_cell.angle_beta   90.00
_cell.angle_gamma   90.00
#
_symmetry.space_group_name_H-M   'P 1'
#
loop_
_entity.id
_entity.type
_entity.pdbx_description
1 polymer ?
#
loop_
_entity_poly.entity_id
_entity_poly.type
_entity_poly.pdbx_seq_one_letter_code
_entity_poly.pdbx_strand_id
1 'polypeptide(L)'
;VSESFTVSELCQASADGDMRRLNTILAVSPHLACVDTSSGDEHRALHHAVVNRRLAVVEALMDVGADPDQGVYPHRDATTPLIMARDRGFDDVIAIIERGQEKRRAANLCPNLTVSPEVTALVELILNGNVERVLRTVQDSPDLVNACDEKGNTVLHHAARCGLPTLAEALLKVGADTGKTNLEGFSPLEVAVENTVVDDRRLTEGCFMTAGILMAAGSPRALRSYVMLGDTEAVGGIAKNHRDLFKPDVETETHLLGDAVKHGRIEMVRHLLDLGVDPDQRYRIKSLEEETYNQGEPLWIATGAGMYDIAELLLERGADANAMVYASGDPMSRAFN
;
A
#
# COMPACT_ATOMS: atom_id res chain seq x y z
N VAL A 1 15.27 30.65 13.88
CA VAL A 1 15.72 29.69 12.86
C VAL A 1 15.34 28.33 13.40
N SER A 2 14.34 27.66 12.83
CA SER A 2 14.03 26.28 13.22
C SER A 2 15.26 25.44 12.89
N GLU A 3 15.85 24.77 13.88
CA GLU A 3 16.88 23.76 13.62
C GLU A 3 16.28 22.71 12.69
N SER A 4 16.77 22.61 11.45
CA SER A 4 16.40 21.53 10.54
C SER A 4 17.42 20.40 10.74
N PHE A 5 16.98 19.30 11.32
CA PHE A 5 17.78 18.08 11.43
C PHE A 5 17.69 17.27 10.14
N THR A 6 18.76 16.53 9.81
CA THR A 6 18.82 15.68 8.62
C THR A 6 18.62 14.20 8.95
N VAL A 7 18.25 13.38 7.97
CA VAL A 7 18.16 11.92 8.17
C VAL A 7 19.54 11.32 8.49
N SER A 8 20.61 11.89 7.92
CA SER A 8 21.99 11.49 8.19
C SER A 8 22.36 11.69 9.66
N GLU A 9 21.94 12.82 10.26
CA GLU A 9 22.17 13.06 11.69
C GLU A 9 21.41 12.07 12.58
N LEU A 10 20.19 11.69 12.19
CA LEU A 10 19.41 10.68 12.90
C LEU A 10 20.05 9.29 12.78
N CYS A 11 20.51 8.91 11.58
CA CYS A 11 21.22 7.66 11.33
C CYS A 11 22.53 7.57 12.13
N GLN A 12 23.31 8.66 12.18
CA GLN A 12 24.55 8.71 12.96
C GLN A 12 24.26 8.57 14.46
N ALA A 13 23.30 9.33 15.00
CA ALA A 13 22.88 9.19 16.40
C ALA A 13 22.40 7.77 16.71
N SER A 14 21.71 7.14 15.76
CA SER A 14 21.23 5.77 15.87
C SER A 14 22.36 4.73 15.87
N ALA A 15 23.38 4.91 15.03
CA ALA A 15 24.56 4.06 14.99
C ALA A 15 25.38 4.16 16.29
N ASP A 16 25.56 5.39 16.79
CA ASP A 16 26.35 5.67 17.99
C ASP A 16 25.64 5.29 19.29
N GLY A 17 24.31 5.18 19.27
CA GLY A 17 23.51 4.97 20.47
C GLY A 17 23.31 6.26 21.29
N ASP A 18 23.47 7.43 20.67
CA ASP A 18 23.30 8.72 21.35
C ASP A 18 21.82 9.06 21.52
N MET A 19 21.24 8.55 22.61
CA MET A 19 19.84 8.78 22.96
C MET A 19 19.49 10.26 23.15
N ARG A 20 20.44 11.11 23.55
CA ARG A 20 20.15 12.55 23.74
C ARG A 20 19.94 13.22 22.40
N ARG A 21 20.87 12.99 21.45
CA ARG A 21 20.75 13.54 20.10
C ARG A 21 19.56 12.95 19.36
N LEU A 22 19.36 11.62 19.46
CA LEU A 22 18.20 10.93 18.88
C LEU A 22 16.87 11.57 19.34
N ASN A 23 16.66 11.72 20.65
CA ASN A 23 15.42 12.27 21.19
C ASN A 23 15.23 13.75 20.81
N THR A 24 16.32 14.51 20.70
CA THR A 24 16.25 15.91 20.24
C THR A 24 15.77 15.99 18.79
N ILE A 25 16.32 15.15 17.92
CA ILE A 25 15.91 15.08 16.51
C ILE A 25 14.46 14.62 16.39
N LEU A 26 14.08 13.52 17.03
CA LEU A 26 12.74 12.93 16.93
C LEU A 26 11.65 13.82 17.55
N ALA A 27 11.98 14.67 18.53
CA ALA A 27 11.03 15.63 19.10
C ALA A 27 10.64 16.74 18.11
N VAL A 28 11.55 17.11 17.19
CA VAL A 28 11.32 18.17 16.19
C VAL A 28 10.86 17.59 14.86
N SER A 29 11.47 16.48 14.43
CA SER A 29 11.28 15.87 13.10
C SER A 29 11.04 14.35 13.21
N PRO A 30 9.93 13.91 13.81
CA PRO A 30 9.64 12.48 14.00
C PRO A 30 9.52 11.70 12.68
N HIS A 31 9.09 12.37 11.60
CA HIS A 31 8.97 11.76 10.27
C HIS A 31 10.30 11.20 9.74
N LEU A 32 11.44 11.74 10.16
CA LEU A 32 12.77 11.26 9.75
C LEU A 32 13.05 9.81 10.15
N ALA A 33 12.32 9.26 11.13
CA ALA A 33 12.45 7.85 11.49
C ALA A 33 12.06 6.89 10.35
N CYS A 34 11.26 7.34 9.39
CA CYS A 34 10.80 6.56 8.23
C CYS A 34 11.55 6.91 6.92
N VAL A 35 12.33 7.98 6.93
CA VAL A 35 13.08 8.50 5.76
C VAL A 35 14.37 7.70 5.59
N ASP A 36 14.79 7.44 4.36
CA ASP A 36 16.07 6.81 4.05
C ASP A 36 17.17 7.84 3.72
N THR A 37 18.43 7.41 3.85
CA THR A 37 19.57 8.23 3.42
C THR A 37 19.68 8.23 1.90
N SER A 38 19.76 9.41 1.29
CA SER A 38 19.88 9.59 -0.17
C SER A 38 21.17 9.01 -0.78
N SER A 39 22.21 8.73 0.03
CA SER A 39 23.50 8.21 -0.43
C SER A 39 23.71 6.73 -0.09
N GLY A 40 23.63 5.86 -1.10
CA GLY A 40 24.27 4.53 -1.11
C GLY A 40 23.65 3.48 -0.19
N ASP A 41 22.49 2.95 -0.60
CA ASP A 41 21.84 1.75 -0.04
C ASP A 41 20.63 2.03 0.89
N GLU A 42 19.90 3.16 0.74
CA GLU A 42 18.58 3.40 1.37
C GLU A 42 18.47 3.05 2.88
N HIS A 43 19.57 3.07 3.62
CA HIS A 43 19.57 2.68 5.01
C HIS A 43 18.82 3.73 5.82
N ARG A 44 18.02 3.27 6.77
CA ARG A 44 17.24 4.10 7.70
C ARG A 44 17.85 4.06 9.09
N ALA A 45 17.46 5.00 9.94
CA ALA A 45 17.88 5.06 11.34
C ALA A 45 17.74 3.69 12.05
N LEU A 46 16.65 2.96 11.78
CA LEU A 46 16.39 1.66 12.38
C LEU A 46 17.39 0.57 11.92
N HIS A 47 17.84 0.60 10.67
CA HIS A 47 18.88 -0.32 10.18
C HIS A 47 20.18 -0.13 10.97
N HIS A 48 20.62 1.13 11.12
CA HIS A 48 21.83 1.45 11.89
C HIS A 48 21.71 1.05 13.37
N ALA A 49 20.55 1.28 13.98
CA ALA A 49 20.28 0.88 15.36
C ALA A 49 20.35 -0.65 15.54
N VAL A 50 19.75 -1.43 14.62
CA VAL A 50 19.76 -2.90 14.67
C VAL A 50 21.15 -3.46 14.42
N VAL A 51 21.84 -3.01 13.36
CA VAL A 51 23.19 -3.52 13.01
C VAL A 51 24.19 -3.29 14.15
N ASN A 52 24.07 -2.16 14.86
CA ASN A 52 24.91 -1.83 16.02
C ASN A 52 24.32 -2.30 17.36
N ARG A 53 23.21 -3.07 17.34
CA ARG A 53 22.51 -3.63 18.50
C ARG A 53 22.22 -2.57 19.60
N ARG A 54 21.70 -1.41 19.19
CA ARG A 54 21.36 -0.28 20.07
C ARG A 54 19.91 -0.41 20.57
N LEU A 55 19.68 -1.26 21.57
CA LEU A 55 18.33 -1.60 22.07
C LEU A 55 17.45 -0.36 22.37
N ALA A 56 17.97 0.62 23.12
CA ALA A 56 17.21 1.81 23.49
C ALA A 56 16.84 2.69 22.28
N VAL A 57 17.71 2.72 21.27
CA VAL A 57 17.44 3.44 20.00
C VAL A 57 16.37 2.70 19.20
N VAL A 58 16.47 1.37 19.10
CA VAL A 58 15.46 0.53 18.42
C VAL A 58 14.09 0.78 19.05
N GLU A 59 13.98 0.76 20.38
CA GLU A 59 12.71 1.01 21.08
C GLU A 59 12.16 2.42 20.77
N ALA A 60 12.99 3.45 20.87
CA ALA A 60 12.59 4.83 20.58
C ALA A 60 12.14 5.03 19.12
N LEU A 61 12.86 4.43 18.16
CA LEU A 61 12.50 4.49 16.74
C LEU A 61 11.18 3.74 16.45
N MET A 62 10.97 2.57 17.06
CA MET A 62 9.71 1.83 16.94
C MET A 62 8.53 2.62 17.52
N ASP A 63 8.72 3.30 18.66
CA ASP A 63 7.68 4.10 19.32
C ASP A 63 7.24 5.32 18.47
N VAL A 64 8.12 5.89 17.64
CA VAL A 64 7.78 6.98 16.68
C VAL A 64 7.36 6.49 15.30
N GLY A 65 7.31 5.17 15.11
CA GLY A 65 6.75 4.56 13.91
C GLY A 65 7.75 4.21 12.80
N ALA A 66 9.02 3.94 13.13
CA ALA A 66 9.94 3.31 12.18
C ALA A 66 9.40 1.94 11.73
N ASP A 67 9.55 1.63 10.44
CA ASP A 67 9.10 0.37 9.84
C ASP A 67 10.24 -0.68 9.85
N PRO A 68 10.10 -1.79 10.61
CA PRO A 68 11.10 -2.85 10.68
C PRO A 68 11.04 -3.86 9.53
N ASP A 69 10.02 -3.81 8.68
CA ASP A 69 9.82 -4.70 7.53
C ASP A 69 10.21 -4.03 6.20
N GLN A 70 10.57 -2.74 6.23
CA GLN A 70 11.08 -2.03 5.09
C GLN A 70 12.59 -2.26 4.93
N GLY A 71 12.97 -3.05 3.92
CA GLY A 71 14.38 -3.29 3.61
C GLY A 71 14.97 -2.35 2.54
N VAL A 72 16.23 -2.60 2.26
CA VAL A 72 17.14 -1.79 1.45
C VAL A 72 17.24 -2.32 0.02
N TYR A 73 17.19 -1.42 -0.97
CA TYR A 73 17.52 -1.77 -2.36
C TYR A 73 18.99 -2.22 -2.50
N PRO A 74 19.30 -3.25 -3.33
CA PRO A 74 18.41 -4.02 -4.21
C PRO A 74 17.75 -5.24 -3.56
N HIS A 75 18.02 -5.54 -2.30
CA HIS A 75 17.62 -6.80 -1.65
C HIS A 75 16.59 -6.57 -0.53
N ARG A 76 15.49 -5.88 -0.83
CA ARG A 76 14.52 -5.40 0.19
C ARG A 76 14.04 -6.52 1.12
N ASP A 77 13.66 -7.67 0.59
CA ASP A 77 13.14 -8.79 1.39
C ASP A 77 14.18 -9.37 2.37
N ALA A 78 15.47 -9.36 1.99
CA ALA A 78 16.54 -9.96 2.78
C ALA A 78 17.27 -8.97 3.70
N THR A 79 16.93 -7.68 3.64
CA THR A 79 17.67 -6.61 4.31
C THR A 79 16.80 -5.77 5.23
N THR A 80 15.60 -6.23 5.58
CA THR A 80 14.79 -5.53 6.58
C THR A 80 15.50 -5.52 7.93
N PRO A 81 15.28 -4.49 8.77
CA PRO A 81 15.83 -4.47 10.13
C PRO A 81 15.48 -5.73 10.92
N LEU A 82 14.26 -6.26 10.78
CA LEU A 82 13.85 -7.49 11.46
C LEU A 82 14.60 -8.73 10.96
N ILE A 83 14.80 -8.87 9.64
CA ILE A 83 15.60 -9.98 9.07
C ILE A 83 17.05 -9.87 9.50
N MET A 84 17.64 -8.67 9.48
CA MET A 84 19.01 -8.45 9.95
C MET A 84 19.20 -8.84 11.43
N ALA A 85 18.20 -8.59 12.28
CA ALA A 85 18.21 -8.99 13.69
C ALA A 85 18.11 -10.52 13.84
N ARG A 86 17.23 -11.17 13.07
CA ARG A 86 17.06 -12.63 13.03
C ARG A 86 18.34 -13.35 12.60
N ASP A 87 18.96 -12.90 11.51
CA ASP A 87 20.19 -13.49 10.98
C ASP A 87 21.37 -13.39 11.95
N ARG A 88 21.37 -12.35 12.80
CA ARG A 88 22.40 -12.12 13.82
C ARG A 88 22.08 -12.74 15.19
N GLY A 89 20.89 -13.35 15.35
CA GLY A 89 20.44 -13.90 16.63
C GLY A 89 20.26 -12.84 17.73
N PHE A 90 19.81 -11.64 17.36
CA PHE A 90 19.57 -10.55 18.31
C PHE A 90 18.16 -10.66 18.91
N ASP A 91 17.94 -11.70 19.73
CA ASP A 91 16.63 -12.02 20.32
C ASP A 91 16.03 -10.85 21.12
N ASP A 92 16.87 -10.05 21.75
CA ASP A 92 16.47 -8.84 22.48
C ASP A 92 15.96 -7.74 21.56
N VAL A 93 16.62 -7.52 20.42
CA VAL A 93 16.19 -6.58 19.39
C VAL A 93 14.89 -7.07 18.73
N ILE A 94 14.78 -8.37 18.43
CA ILE A 94 13.56 -8.97 17.88
C ILE A 94 12.38 -8.73 18.83
N ALA A 95 12.56 -8.99 20.12
CA ALA A 95 11.52 -8.77 21.12
C ALA A 95 11.09 -7.29 21.24
N ILE A 96 12.00 -6.34 21.04
CA ILE A 96 11.67 -4.90 21.02
C ILE A 96 10.88 -4.56 19.77
N ILE A 97 11.32 -5.04 18.59
CA ILE A 97 10.63 -4.79 17.31
C ILE A 97 9.22 -5.37 17.33
N GLU A 98 9.05 -6.63 17.75
CA GLU A 98 7.74 -7.29 17.81
C GLU A 98 6.79 -6.56 18.75
N ARG A 99 7.26 -6.13 19.93
CA ARG A 99 6.48 -5.31 20.86
C ARG A 99 6.10 -3.96 20.27
N GLY A 100 7.03 -3.31 19.56
CA GLY A 100 6.77 -2.05 18.86
C GLY A 100 5.70 -2.20 17.77
N GLN A 101 5.80 -3.27 16.97
CA GLN A 101 4.76 -3.61 15.98
C GLN A 101 3.41 -3.89 16.65
N GLU A 102 3.37 -4.64 17.76
CA GLU A 102 2.14 -4.92 18.50
C GLU A 102 1.49 -3.63 19.03
N LYS A 103 2.28 -2.72 19.62
CA LYS A 103 1.80 -1.39 20.03
C LYS A 103 1.22 -0.61 18.85
N ARG A 104 1.91 -0.58 17.70
CA ARG A 104 1.43 0.11 16.49
C ARG A 104 0.17 -0.51 15.93
N ARG A 105 0.10 -1.84 15.90
CA ARG A 105 -1.10 -2.61 15.54
C ARG A 105 -2.27 -2.24 16.46
N ALA A 106 -2.04 -2.10 17.77
CA ALA A 106 -3.05 -1.68 18.73
C ALA A 106 -3.42 -0.17 18.64
N ALA A 107 -2.50 0.69 18.20
CA ALA A 107 -2.68 2.14 18.12
C ALA A 107 -3.22 2.65 16.78
N ASN A 108 -2.95 1.94 15.67
CA ASN A 108 -3.33 2.29 14.30
C ASN A 108 -4.21 1.26 13.59
N LEU A 109 -4.64 0.16 14.25
CA LEU A 109 -5.67 -0.72 13.69
C LEU A 109 -6.63 -1.28 14.74
N CYS A 110 -7.86 -1.44 14.29
CA CYS A 110 -9.04 -2.05 14.91
C CYS A 110 -8.85 -2.68 16.30
N PRO A 111 -9.66 -2.33 17.32
CA PRO A 111 -9.56 -2.87 18.70
C PRO A 111 -9.70 -4.41 18.85
N ASN A 112 -9.86 -5.15 17.74
CA ASN A 112 -10.08 -6.59 17.67
C ASN A 112 -9.11 -7.29 16.69
N LEU A 113 -7.85 -6.84 16.56
CA LEU A 113 -6.84 -7.57 15.79
C LEU A 113 -6.53 -8.92 16.47
N THR A 114 -7.14 -10.00 15.97
CA THR A 114 -6.87 -11.37 16.41
C THR A 114 -5.94 -12.05 15.41
N VAL A 115 -4.64 -11.72 15.46
CA VAL A 115 -3.63 -12.50 14.73
C VAL A 115 -3.50 -13.84 15.45
N SER A 116 -3.90 -14.93 14.79
CA SER A 116 -3.82 -16.27 15.36
C SER A 116 -3.19 -17.26 14.38
N PRO A 117 -2.42 -18.26 14.84
CA PRO A 117 -1.85 -19.30 13.97
C PRO A 117 -2.89 -20.00 13.09
N GLU A 118 -4.13 -20.09 13.58
CA GLU A 118 -5.27 -20.66 12.87
C GLU A 118 -5.65 -19.83 11.64
N VAL A 119 -5.57 -18.49 11.71
CA VAL A 119 -5.80 -17.61 10.56
C VAL A 119 -4.71 -17.84 9.51
N THR A 120 -3.44 -17.90 9.90
CA THR A 120 -2.34 -18.18 8.96
C THR A 120 -2.55 -19.50 8.23
N ALA A 121 -2.89 -20.56 8.97
CA ALA A 121 -3.21 -21.87 8.37
C ALA A 121 -4.42 -21.80 7.43
N LEU A 122 -5.44 -21.00 7.76
CA LEU A 122 -6.61 -20.80 6.91
C LEU A 122 -6.26 -20.07 5.61
N VAL A 123 -5.39 -19.06 5.67
CA VAL A 123 -4.89 -18.34 4.50
C VAL A 123 -4.09 -19.26 3.59
N GLU A 124 -3.22 -20.11 4.13
CA GLU A 124 -2.51 -21.12 3.34
C GLU A 124 -3.46 -22.06 2.59
N LEU A 125 -4.58 -22.45 3.19
CA LEU A 125 -5.59 -23.26 2.51
C LEU A 125 -6.22 -22.52 1.33
N ILE A 126 -6.49 -21.22 1.47
CA ILE A 126 -7.03 -20.37 0.39
C ILE A 126 -6.04 -20.28 -0.76
N LEU A 127 -4.77 -19.98 -0.46
CA LEU A 127 -3.71 -19.85 -1.45
C LEU A 127 -3.48 -21.15 -2.23
N ASN A 128 -3.66 -22.30 -1.56
CA ASN A 128 -3.59 -23.62 -2.19
C ASN A 128 -4.89 -24.05 -2.90
N GLY A 129 -5.92 -23.20 -2.94
CA GLY A 129 -7.20 -23.48 -3.61
C GLY A 129 -8.10 -24.48 -2.87
N ASN A 130 -7.82 -24.78 -1.60
CA ASN A 130 -8.56 -25.76 -0.79
C ASN A 130 -9.84 -25.19 -0.19
N VAL A 131 -10.73 -24.65 -1.03
CA VAL A 131 -11.97 -23.97 -0.63
C VAL A 131 -12.83 -24.83 0.31
N GLU A 132 -12.96 -26.13 0.06
CA GLU A 132 -13.76 -27.03 0.91
C GLU A 132 -13.22 -27.11 2.35
N ARG A 133 -11.89 -27.17 2.52
CA ARG A 133 -11.26 -27.19 3.85
C ARG A 133 -11.43 -25.85 4.55
N VAL A 134 -11.33 -24.74 3.83
CA VAL A 134 -11.59 -23.40 4.37
C VAL A 134 -13.00 -23.32 4.93
N LEU A 135 -14.00 -23.78 4.17
CA LEU A 135 -15.40 -23.75 4.61
C LEU A 135 -15.65 -24.63 5.84
N ARG A 136 -15.03 -25.82 5.90
CA ARG A 136 -15.13 -26.70 7.08
C ARG A 136 -14.52 -26.04 8.31
N THR A 137 -13.32 -25.45 8.19
CA THR A 137 -12.67 -24.76 9.31
C THR A 137 -13.50 -23.58 9.82
N VAL A 138 -14.07 -22.77 8.93
CA VAL A 138 -14.94 -21.65 9.32
C VAL A 138 -16.25 -22.12 9.95
N GLN A 139 -16.79 -23.27 9.53
CA GLN A 139 -17.95 -23.89 10.18
C GLN A 139 -17.64 -24.40 11.58
N ASP A 140 -16.49 -25.06 11.76
CA ASP A 140 -16.06 -25.62 13.05
C ASP A 140 -15.61 -24.52 14.02
N SER A 141 -15.18 -23.36 13.52
CA SER A 141 -14.73 -22.21 14.31
C SER A 141 -15.24 -20.89 13.71
N PRO A 142 -16.51 -20.54 13.97
CA PRO A 142 -17.15 -19.33 13.41
C PRO A 142 -16.44 -18.03 13.73
N ASP A 143 -15.73 -17.96 14.87
CA ASP A 143 -14.97 -16.77 15.29
C ASP A 143 -13.86 -16.38 14.29
N LEU A 144 -13.41 -17.31 13.44
CA LEU A 144 -12.38 -17.07 12.44
C LEU A 144 -12.88 -16.26 11.23
N VAL A 145 -14.19 -16.14 11.02
CA VAL A 145 -14.75 -15.53 9.80
C VAL A 145 -14.28 -14.08 9.58
N ASN A 146 -14.10 -13.33 10.67
CA ASN A 146 -13.68 -11.93 10.67
C ASN A 146 -12.30 -11.72 11.30
N ALA A 147 -11.64 -12.80 11.69
CA ALA A 147 -10.25 -12.76 12.09
C ALA A 147 -9.37 -12.39 10.88
N CYS A 148 -8.19 -11.84 11.14
CA CYS A 148 -7.32 -11.30 10.11
C CYS A 148 -5.85 -11.65 10.35
N ASP A 149 -5.09 -11.68 9.26
CA ASP A 149 -3.65 -11.88 9.29
C ASP A 149 -2.91 -10.65 9.85
N GLU A 150 -1.58 -10.73 9.86
CA GLU A 150 -0.70 -9.63 10.31
C GLU A 150 -0.84 -8.34 9.48
N LYS A 151 -1.41 -8.44 8.27
CA LYS A 151 -1.69 -7.30 7.37
C LYS A 151 -3.12 -6.75 7.55
N GLY A 152 -3.90 -7.31 8.47
CA GLY A 152 -5.29 -6.95 8.66
C GLY A 152 -6.23 -7.54 7.61
N ASN A 153 -5.75 -8.42 6.72
CA ASN A 153 -6.58 -9.08 5.74
C ASN A 153 -7.40 -10.18 6.41
N THR A 154 -8.72 -10.12 6.26
CA THR A 154 -9.62 -11.21 6.64
C THR A 154 -9.62 -12.32 5.60
N VAL A 155 -10.21 -13.47 5.93
CA VAL A 155 -10.48 -14.57 5.00
C VAL A 155 -11.19 -14.07 3.72
N LEU A 156 -12.07 -13.07 3.86
CA LEU A 156 -12.79 -12.46 2.73
C LEU A 156 -11.87 -11.61 1.84
N HIS A 157 -10.87 -10.92 2.39
CA HIS A 157 -9.85 -10.22 1.59
C HIS A 157 -9.03 -11.22 0.76
N HIS A 158 -8.65 -12.35 1.35
CA HIS A 158 -7.90 -13.37 0.61
C HIS A 158 -8.76 -14.05 -0.47
N ALA A 159 -10.04 -14.32 -0.19
CA ALA A 159 -10.97 -14.82 -1.20
C ALA A 159 -11.13 -13.83 -2.38
N ALA A 160 -11.22 -12.53 -2.08
CA ALA A 160 -11.25 -11.46 -3.07
C ALA A 160 -9.98 -11.40 -3.93
N ARG A 161 -8.81 -11.39 -3.29
CA ARG A 161 -7.50 -11.36 -3.97
C ARG A 161 -7.28 -12.56 -4.87
N CYS A 162 -7.73 -13.74 -4.45
CA CYS A 162 -7.58 -14.98 -5.20
C CYS A 162 -8.71 -15.22 -6.22
N GLY A 163 -9.66 -14.30 -6.37
CA GLY A 163 -10.77 -14.42 -7.32
C GLY A 163 -11.63 -15.66 -7.07
N LEU A 164 -11.99 -15.93 -5.81
CA LEU A 164 -12.75 -17.12 -5.40
C LEU A 164 -14.21 -16.79 -5.07
N PRO A 165 -15.10 -16.61 -6.08
CA PRO A 165 -16.47 -16.15 -5.87
C PRO A 165 -17.29 -17.10 -4.98
N THR A 166 -17.14 -18.42 -5.16
CA THR A 166 -17.84 -19.42 -4.33
C THR A 166 -17.45 -19.33 -2.85
N LEU A 167 -16.17 -19.07 -2.57
CA LEU A 167 -15.70 -18.89 -1.20
C LEU A 167 -16.23 -17.57 -0.63
N ALA A 168 -16.18 -16.48 -1.41
CA ALA A 168 -16.72 -15.20 -0.99
C ALA A 168 -18.21 -15.30 -0.63
N GLU A 169 -19.04 -15.88 -1.48
CA GLU A 169 -20.47 -16.11 -1.19
C GLU A 169 -20.70 -16.90 0.09
N ALA A 170 -19.92 -17.95 0.30
CA ALA A 170 -20.06 -18.81 1.47
C ALA A 170 -19.64 -18.07 2.76
N LEU A 171 -18.56 -17.29 2.72
CA LEU A 171 -18.11 -16.45 3.83
C LEU A 171 -19.15 -15.38 4.18
N LEU A 172 -19.78 -14.76 3.17
CA LEU A 172 -20.86 -13.79 3.39
C LEU A 172 -22.06 -14.42 4.10
N LYS A 173 -22.42 -15.66 3.73
CA LYS A 173 -23.53 -16.39 4.37
C LYS A 173 -23.29 -16.69 5.86
N VAL A 174 -22.03 -16.76 6.29
CA VAL A 174 -21.65 -16.98 7.69
C VAL A 174 -21.24 -15.69 8.42
N GLY A 175 -21.56 -14.51 7.85
CA GLY A 175 -21.40 -13.22 8.53
C GLY A 175 -20.03 -12.57 8.38
N ALA A 176 -19.30 -12.86 7.30
CA ALA A 176 -18.10 -12.11 6.97
C ALA A 176 -18.41 -10.62 6.74
N ASP A 177 -17.63 -9.76 7.38
CA ASP A 177 -17.73 -8.31 7.29
C ASP A 177 -17.12 -7.82 5.96
N THR A 178 -17.97 -7.23 5.13
CA THR A 178 -17.60 -6.70 3.81
C THR A 178 -17.02 -5.30 3.86
N GLY A 179 -17.11 -4.61 5.00
CA GLY A 179 -16.63 -3.25 5.21
C GLY A 179 -15.35 -3.15 6.03
N LYS A 180 -14.88 -4.25 6.61
CA LYS A 180 -13.60 -4.28 7.33
C LYS A 180 -12.45 -4.01 6.37
N THR A 181 -11.63 -3.02 6.68
CA THR A 181 -10.44 -2.67 5.90
C THR A 181 -9.17 -3.30 6.48
N ASN A 182 -8.22 -3.63 5.63
CA ASN A 182 -6.88 -4.08 6.02
C ASN A 182 -5.98 -2.90 6.48
N LEU A 183 -4.71 -3.16 6.81
CA LEU A 183 -3.76 -2.12 7.23
C LEU A 183 -3.47 -1.07 6.13
N GLU A 184 -3.71 -1.40 4.87
CA GLU A 184 -3.56 -0.50 3.72
C GLU A 184 -4.84 0.33 3.48
N GLY A 185 -5.88 0.13 4.30
CA GLY A 185 -7.17 0.80 4.15
C GLY A 185 -8.09 0.18 3.11
N PHE A 186 -7.71 -0.97 2.53
CA PHE A 186 -8.53 -1.65 1.52
C PHE A 186 -9.55 -2.60 2.15
N SER A 187 -10.79 -2.48 1.73
CA SER A 187 -11.86 -3.45 1.91
C SER A 187 -11.66 -4.68 1.02
N PRO A 188 -12.37 -5.80 1.27
CA PRO A 188 -12.35 -6.94 0.37
C PRO A 188 -12.75 -6.60 -1.07
N LEU A 189 -13.68 -5.63 -1.25
CA LEU A 189 -14.08 -5.20 -2.59
C LEU A 189 -12.93 -4.50 -3.32
N GLU A 190 -12.23 -3.59 -2.65
CA GLU A 190 -11.08 -2.89 -3.23
C GLU A 190 -9.97 -3.87 -3.60
N VAL A 191 -9.70 -4.87 -2.76
CA VAL A 191 -8.74 -5.94 -3.07
C VAL A 191 -9.16 -6.74 -4.31
N ALA A 192 -10.45 -7.07 -4.47
CA ALA A 192 -10.93 -7.76 -5.66
C ALA A 192 -10.73 -6.89 -6.92
N VAL A 193 -11.10 -5.62 -6.86
CA VAL A 193 -11.01 -4.68 -7.99
C VAL A 193 -9.56 -4.45 -8.42
N GLU A 194 -8.63 -4.28 -7.48
CA GLU A 194 -7.21 -4.08 -7.75
C GLU A 194 -6.58 -5.25 -8.53
N ASN A 195 -7.11 -6.46 -8.34
CA ASN A 195 -6.63 -7.69 -8.99
C ASN A 195 -7.38 -8.00 -10.30
N THR A 196 -8.09 -7.05 -10.91
CA THR A 196 -8.80 -7.24 -12.19
C THR A 196 -7.96 -6.98 -13.45
N VAL A 197 -6.67 -6.65 -13.28
CA VAL A 197 -5.74 -6.28 -14.36
C VAL A 197 -4.49 -7.16 -14.41
N VAL A 198 -4.55 -8.35 -13.79
CA VAL A 198 -3.45 -9.31 -13.75
C VAL A 198 -3.39 -10.16 -15.02
N ASP A 199 -2.21 -10.60 -15.42
CA ASP A 199 -1.99 -11.44 -16.62
C ASP A 199 -2.43 -12.92 -16.45
N ASP A 200 -3.41 -13.15 -15.57
CA ASP A 200 -4.11 -14.42 -15.43
C ASP A 200 -5.60 -14.17 -15.69
N ARG A 201 -6.09 -14.67 -16.82
CA ARG A 201 -7.48 -14.53 -17.24
C ARG A 201 -8.45 -15.12 -16.23
N ARG A 202 -8.15 -16.30 -15.68
CA ARG A 202 -9.05 -16.99 -14.74
C ARG A 202 -9.13 -16.23 -13.43
N LEU A 203 -7.98 -15.75 -12.93
CA LEU A 203 -7.94 -14.91 -11.75
C LEU A 203 -8.72 -13.62 -11.97
N THR A 204 -8.50 -12.94 -13.11
CA THR A 204 -9.22 -11.73 -13.49
C THR A 204 -10.74 -11.92 -13.53
N GLU A 205 -11.22 -12.98 -14.22
CA GLU A 205 -12.65 -13.33 -14.25
C GLU A 205 -13.19 -13.61 -12.84
N GLY A 206 -12.42 -14.34 -12.02
CA GLY A 206 -12.72 -14.61 -10.61
C GLY A 206 -12.85 -13.35 -9.76
N CYS A 207 -11.92 -12.41 -9.91
CA CYS A 207 -11.90 -11.13 -9.22
C CYS A 207 -13.10 -10.26 -9.63
N PHE A 208 -13.44 -10.20 -10.92
CA PHE A 208 -14.65 -9.50 -11.38
C PHE A 208 -15.93 -10.08 -10.79
N MET A 209 -16.08 -11.42 -10.79
CA MET A 209 -17.24 -12.08 -10.18
C MET A 209 -17.31 -11.80 -8.68
N THR A 210 -16.16 -11.88 -7.99
CA THR A 210 -16.07 -11.64 -6.54
C THR A 210 -16.39 -10.19 -6.18
N ALA A 211 -15.90 -9.22 -6.97
CA ALA A 211 -16.28 -7.82 -6.82
C ALA A 211 -17.80 -7.64 -6.98
N GLY A 212 -18.42 -8.28 -7.98
CA GLY A 212 -19.88 -8.29 -8.18
C GLY A 212 -20.65 -8.79 -6.95
N ILE A 213 -20.22 -9.91 -6.38
CA ILE A 213 -20.80 -10.50 -5.16
C ILE A 213 -20.68 -9.55 -3.98
N LEU A 214 -19.50 -8.95 -3.77
CA LEU A 214 -19.25 -8.03 -2.66
C LEU A 214 -20.07 -6.73 -2.80
N MET A 215 -20.21 -6.22 -4.03
CA MET A 215 -21.08 -5.08 -4.32
C MET A 215 -22.55 -5.40 -4.02
N ALA A 216 -23.04 -6.58 -4.44
CA ALA A 216 -24.40 -7.01 -4.15
C ALA A 216 -24.66 -7.21 -2.64
N ALA A 217 -23.62 -7.57 -1.89
CA ALA A 217 -23.65 -7.69 -0.44
C ALA A 217 -23.57 -6.34 0.30
N GLY A 218 -23.50 -5.21 -0.42
CA GLY A 218 -23.47 -3.87 0.18
C GLY A 218 -22.11 -3.48 0.74
N SER A 219 -21.02 -4.06 0.25
CA SER A 219 -19.66 -3.63 0.61
C SER A 219 -19.49 -2.13 0.33
N PRO A 220 -18.95 -1.33 1.28
CA PRO A 220 -18.66 0.07 1.08
C PRO A 220 -17.76 0.28 -0.14
N ARG A 221 -18.02 1.33 -0.92
CA ARG A 221 -17.25 1.68 -2.12
C ARG A 221 -16.53 2.99 -1.92
N ALA A 222 -15.22 2.99 -2.10
CA ALA A 222 -14.44 4.22 -2.18
C ALA A 222 -14.48 4.80 -3.60
N LEU A 223 -14.18 6.10 -3.72
CA LEU A 223 -14.04 6.79 -5.02
C LEU A 223 -13.11 6.01 -5.97
N ARG A 224 -11.99 5.51 -5.44
CA ARG A 224 -10.99 4.74 -6.16
C ARG A 224 -11.59 3.50 -6.86
N SER A 225 -12.49 2.76 -6.20
CA SER A 225 -13.14 1.59 -6.78
C SER A 225 -14.04 1.94 -7.98
N TYR A 226 -14.75 3.07 -7.92
CA TYR A 226 -15.56 3.54 -9.06
C TYR A 226 -14.68 3.88 -10.27
N VAL A 227 -13.52 4.48 -10.02
CA VAL A 227 -12.54 4.82 -11.05
C VAL A 227 -12.00 3.56 -11.74
N MET A 228 -11.52 2.58 -10.96
CA MET A 228 -10.98 1.32 -11.49
C MET A 228 -12.01 0.49 -12.26
N LEU A 229 -13.27 0.53 -11.82
CA LEU A 229 -14.39 -0.13 -12.52
C LEU A 229 -14.89 0.67 -13.73
N GLY A 230 -14.48 1.93 -13.90
CA GLY A 230 -14.91 2.79 -15.00
C GLY A 230 -16.34 3.33 -14.86
N ASP A 231 -16.86 3.45 -13.64
CA ASP A 231 -18.21 3.93 -13.34
C ASP A 231 -18.28 5.47 -13.38
N THR A 232 -18.32 6.02 -14.59
CA THR A 232 -18.30 7.47 -14.84
C THR A 232 -19.54 8.18 -14.29
N GLU A 233 -20.68 7.51 -14.20
CA GLU A 233 -21.90 8.07 -13.63
C GLU A 233 -21.74 8.32 -12.13
N ALA A 234 -21.25 7.32 -11.39
CA ALA A 234 -20.99 7.46 -9.96
C ALA A 234 -19.92 8.52 -9.67
N VAL A 235 -18.81 8.51 -10.43
CA VAL A 235 -17.75 9.53 -10.30
C VAL A 235 -18.29 10.92 -10.60
N GLY A 236 -19.08 11.09 -11.66
CA GLY A 236 -19.73 12.36 -12.01
C GLY A 236 -20.74 12.80 -10.95
N GLY A 237 -21.44 11.87 -10.30
CA GLY A 237 -22.31 12.12 -9.15
C GLY A 237 -21.54 12.66 -7.94
N ILE A 238 -20.43 12.02 -7.57
CA ILE A 238 -19.55 12.44 -6.47
C ILE A 238 -18.97 13.83 -6.77
N ALA A 239 -18.50 14.04 -7.99
CA ALA A 239 -17.91 15.31 -8.42
C ALA A 239 -18.88 16.50 -8.32
N LYS A 240 -20.21 16.31 -8.38
CA LYS A 240 -21.16 17.42 -8.19
C LYS A 240 -21.08 18.04 -6.80
N ASN A 241 -20.82 17.23 -5.77
CA ASN A 241 -20.81 17.66 -4.37
C ASN A 241 -19.39 17.76 -3.79
N HIS A 242 -18.41 17.07 -4.37
CA HIS A 242 -17.04 16.96 -3.88
C HIS A 242 -16.01 17.23 -4.98
N ARG A 243 -16.07 18.43 -5.60
CA ARG A 243 -15.13 18.81 -6.67
C ARG A 243 -13.68 18.93 -6.21
N ASP A 244 -13.46 19.16 -4.92
CA ASP A 244 -12.15 19.23 -4.28
C ASP A 244 -11.35 17.93 -4.43
N LEU A 245 -12.00 16.77 -4.44
CA LEU A 245 -11.35 15.45 -4.58
C LEU A 245 -10.67 15.23 -5.94
N PHE A 246 -10.95 16.06 -6.94
CA PHE A 246 -10.44 15.93 -8.31
C PHE A 246 -9.44 17.04 -8.66
N LYS A 247 -9.15 17.95 -7.73
CA LYS A 247 -8.16 19.00 -7.95
C LYS A 247 -6.76 18.41 -7.83
N PRO A 248 -5.78 18.95 -8.58
CA PRO A 248 -4.39 18.60 -8.38
C PRO A 248 -3.96 18.88 -6.93
N ASP A 249 -3.39 17.87 -6.29
CA ASP A 249 -2.79 18.00 -4.97
C ASP A 249 -1.42 17.34 -4.99
N VAL A 250 -0.38 18.18 -4.89
CA VAL A 250 1.00 17.71 -4.89
C VAL A 250 1.43 17.14 -3.54
N GLU A 251 0.65 17.33 -2.48
CA GLU A 251 0.99 16.84 -1.14
C GLU A 251 0.38 15.48 -0.84
N THR A 252 -0.66 15.06 -1.57
CA THR A 252 -1.28 13.76 -1.38
C THR A 252 -0.99 12.84 -2.55
N GLU A 253 -0.62 11.62 -2.24
CA GLU A 253 -0.44 10.57 -3.23
C GLU A 253 -1.82 10.06 -3.68
N THR A 254 -2.45 10.82 -4.58
CA THR A 254 -3.77 10.50 -5.13
C THR A 254 -3.61 9.94 -6.54
N HIS A 255 -3.97 8.66 -6.72
CA HIS A 255 -3.67 7.87 -7.92
C HIS A 255 -4.83 7.68 -8.91
N LEU A 256 -5.87 8.54 -8.87
CA LEU A 256 -7.10 8.31 -9.64
C LEU A 256 -6.87 8.18 -11.15
N LEU A 257 -6.03 9.03 -11.75
CA LEU A 257 -5.78 8.96 -13.19
C LEU A 257 -4.94 7.73 -13.54
N GLY A 258 -3.86 7.49 -12.78
CA GLY A 258 -3.03 6.30 -12.93
C GLY A 258 -3.81 4.99 -12.80
N ASP A 259 -4.73 4.90 -11.83
CA ASP A 259 -5.62 3.75 -11.64
C ASP A 259 -6.54 3.53 -12.85
N ALA A 260 -7.15 4.60 -13.38
CA ALA A 260 -8.00 4.51 -14.57
C ALA A 260 -7.22 4.01 -15.79
N VAL A 261 -5.98 4.50 -15.97
CA VAL A 261 -5.07 4.07 -17.05
C VAL A 261 -4.66 2.62 -16.87
N LYS A 262 -4.20 2.22 -15.68
CA LYS A 262 -3.81 0.85 -15.33
C LYS A 262 -4.93 -0.15 -15.64
N HIS A 263 -6.19 0.26 -15.46
CA HIS A 263 -7.38 -0.55 -15.74
C HIS A 263 -7.95 -0.37 -17.17
N GLY A 264 -7.27 0.37 -18.05
CA GLY A 264 -7.67 0.55 -19.45
C GLY A 264 -9.01 1.27 -19.61
N ARG A 265 -9.40 2.13 -18.66
CA ARG A 265 -10.72 2.78 -18.62
C ARG A 265 -10.71 4.10 -19.39
N ILE A 266 -10.61 4.07 -20.72
CA ILE A 266 -10.47 5.29 -21.54
C ILE A 266 -11.56 6.36 -21.28
N GLU A 267 -12.82 5.95 -21.14
CA GLU A 267 -13.91 6.90 -20.85
C GLU A 267 -13.82 7.49 -19.44
N MET A 268 -13.27 6.75 -18.47
CA MET A 268 -12.97 7.27 -17.13
C MET A 268 -11.77 8.22 -17.17
N VAL A 269 -10.71 7.89 -17.91
CA VAL A 269 -9.55 8.78 -18.13
C VAL A 269 -10.03 10.11 -18.70
N ARG A 270 -10.86 10.08 -19.75
CA ARG A 270 -11.48 11.28 -20.34
C ARG A 270 -12.27 12.06 -19.30
N HIS A 271 -13.11 11.37 -18.54
CA HIS A 271 -13.96 12.00 -17.53
C HIS A 271 -13.16 12.66 -16.41
N LEU A 272 -12.12 12.01 -15.87
CA LEU A 272 -11.24 12.57 -14.83
C LEU A 272 -10.50 13.81 -15.33
N LEU A 273 -10.00 13.78 -16.57
CA LEU A 273 -9.34 14.94 -17.19
C LEU A 273 -10.33 16.09 -17.42
N ASP A 274 -11.59 15.81 -17.79
CA ASP A 274 -12.66 16.83 -17.87
C ASP A 274 -13.02 17.43 -16.49
N LEU A 275 -12.80 16.67 -15.41
CA LEU A 275 -12.97 17.12 -14.03
C LEU A 275 -11.78 17.97 -13.52
N GLY A 276 -10.70 18.08 -14.29
CA GLY A 276 -9.53 18.89 -13.99
C GLY A 276 -8.42 18.17 -13.21
N VAL A 277 -8.42 16.84 -13.22
CA VAL A 277 -7.29 16.06 -12.69
C VAL A 277 -6.03 16.35 -13.51
N ASP A 278 -4.90 16.54 -12.85
CA ASP A 278 -3.60 16.78 -13.49
C ASP A 278 -3.20 15.58 -14.38
N PRO A 279 -2.96 15.77 -15.70
CA PRO A 279 -2.58 14.69 -16.61
C PRO A 279 -1.25 14.02 -16.25
N ASP A 280 -0.33 14.73 -15.57
CA ASP A 280 0.94 14.17 -15.09
C ASP A 280 0.85 13.63 -13.66
N GLN A 281 -0.27 13.89 -12.98
CA GLN A 281 -0.59 13.48 -11.61
C GLN A 281 0.60 13.70 -10.66
N ARG A 282 1.13 14.92 -10.63
CA ARG A 282 2.34 15.24 -9.86
C ARG A 282 2.09 15.15 -8.36
N TYR A 283 2.96 14.46 -7.64
CA TYR A 283 2.96 14.44 -6.17
C TYR A 283 4.37 14.42 -5.57
N ARG A 284 4.49 14.88 -4.33
CA ARG A 284 5.73 14.96 -3.56
C ARG A 284 6.00 13.63 -2.86
N ILE A 285 7.22 13.13 -3.01
CA ILE A 285 7.68 11.92 -2.32
C ILE A 285 8.12 12.33 -0.90
N LYS A 286 7.35 11.92 0.11
CA LYS A 286 7.58 12.29 1.53
C LYS A 286 8.65 11.46 2.23
N SER A 287 9.06 10.34 1.63
CA SER A 287 10.07 9.44 2.20
C SER A 287 11.50 9.91 1.97
N LEU A 288 11.70 11.03 1.27
CA LEU A 288 13.00 11.59 0.90
C LEU A 288 13.22 12.92 1.60
N GLU A 289 14.47 13.17 2.00
CA GLU A 289 14.87 14.43 2.64
C GLU A 289 14.80 15.63 1.67
N GLU A 290 15.25 15.42 0.42
CA GLU A 290 15.17 16.44 -0.62
C GLU A 290 13.74 16.54 -1.18
N GLU A 291 13.31 17.77 -1.52
CA GLU A 291 11.99 18.00 -2.13
C GLU A 291 11.90 17.38 -3.53
N THR A 292 11.51 16.10 -3.56
CA THR A 292 11.44 15.29 -4.76
C THR A 292 9.99 15.09 -5.17
N TYR A 293 9.71 15.17 -6.47
CA TYR A 293 8.38 14.99 -7.04
C TYR A 293 8.39 13.83 -8.04
N ASN A 294 7.34 13.03 -8.00
CA ASN A 294 7.00 12.11 -9.07
C ASN A 294 6.01 12.80 -10.03
N GLN A 295 6.18 12.63 -11.33
CA GLN A 295 5.28 13.18 -12.35
C GLN A 295 5.37 12.37 -13.66
N GLY A 296 4.27 12.32 -14.42
CA GLY A 296 4.20 11.65 -15.73
C GLY A 296 3.80 10.18 -15.67
N GLU A 297 3.45 9.66 -14.49
CA GLU A 297 3.11 8.25 -14.29
C GLU A 297 1.95 7.76 -15.17
N PRO A 298 0.82 8.48 -15.33
CA PRO A 298 -0.28 8.01 -16.18
C PRO A 298 0.16 7.74 -17.62
N LEU A 299 0.95 8.63 -18.22
CA LEU A 299 1.45 8.45 -19.57
C LEU A 299 2.50 7.32 -19.64
N TRP A 300 3.37 7.21 -18.63
CA TRP A 300 4.35 6.13 -18.53
C TRP A 300 3.69 4.74 -18.45
N ILE A 301 2.58 4.59 -17.71
CA ILE A 301 1.81 3.34 -17.63
C ILE A 301 1.19 3.04 -19.00
N ALA A 302 0.55 4.02 -19.64
CA ALA A 302 -0.11 3.84 -20.93
C ALA A 302 0.88 3.38 -22.01
N THR A 303 2.06 4.00 -22.09
CA THR A 303 3.10 3.63 -23.07
C THR A 303 3.67 2.24 -22.78
N GLY A 304 3.97 1.94 -21.52
CA GLY A 304 4.54 0.65 -21.12
C GLY A 304 3.60 -0.55 -21.32
N ALA A 305 2.29 -0.31 -21.37
CA ALA A 305 1.25 -1.32 -21.60
C ALA A 305 0.70 -1.30 -23.05
N GLY A 306 1.19 -0.44 -23.93
CA GLY A 306 0.74 -0.34 -25.32
C GLY A 306 -0.68 0.19 -25.50
N MET A 307 -1.19 0.99 -24.54
CA MET A 307 -2.52 1.60 -24.58
C MET A 307 -2.49 2.90 -25.40
N TYR A 308 -2.33 2.78 -26.72
CA TYR A 308 -2.09 3.91 -27.62
C TYR A 308 -3.20 4.98 -27.59
N ASP A 309 -4.45 4.54 -27.47
CA ASP A 309 -5.63 5.41 -27.40
C ASP A 309 -5.66 6.24 -26.11
N ILE A 310 -5.26 5.64 -24.98
CA ILE A 310 -5.12 6.34 -23.70
C ILE A 310 -3.90 7.26 -23.72
N ALA A 311 -2.77 6.83 -24.29
CA ALA A 311 -1.57 7.65 -24.42
C ALA A 311 -1.83 8.89 -25.29
N GLU A 312 -2.51 8.72 -26.43
CA GLU A 312 -2.95 9.82 -27.29
C GLU A 312 -3.85 10.80 -26.53
N LEU A 313 -4.85 10.28 -25.81
CA LEU A 313 -5.74 11.10 -24.99
C LEU A 313 -4.98 11.90 -23.92
N LEU A 314 -4.01 11.29 -23.22
CA LEU A 314 -3.22 11.99 -22.20
C LEU A 314 -2.38 13.12 -22.81
N LEU A 315 -1.74 12.89 -23.97
CA LEU A 315 -0.97 13.90 -24.70
C LEU A 315 -1.86 15.04 -25.20
N GLU A 316 -3.04 14.74 -25.75
CA GLU A 316 -4.04 15.76 -26.14
C GLU A 316 -4.47 16.64 -24.98
N ARG A 317 -4.43 16.11 -23.75
CA ARG A 317 -4.81 16.80 -22.51
C ARG A 317 -3.62 17.44 -21.79
N GLY A 318 -2.43 17.41 -22.40
CA GLY A 318 -1.27 18.17 -21.95
C GLY A 318 -0.31 17.40 -21.03
N ALA A 319 -0.36 16.07 -20.99
CA ALA A 319 0.68 15.27 -20.32
C ALA A 319 2.07 15.55 -20.93
N ASP A 320 3.08 15.71 -20.09
CA ASP A 320 4.46 15.92 -20.54
C ASP A 320 5.13 14.57 -20.84
N ALA A 321 5.43 14.33 -22.12
CA ALA A 321 6.12 13.13 -22.58
C ALA A 321 7.53 12.94 -21.98
N ASN A 322 8.12 13.99 -21.41
CA ASN A 322 9.43 13.98 -20.77
C ASN A 322 9.35 14.09 -19.24
N ALA A 323 8.14 14.04 -18.65
CA ALA A 323 7.97 14.05 -17.21
C ALA A 323 8.69 12.85 -16.59
N MET A 324 9.47 13.10 -15.54
CA MET A 324 10.32 12.09 -14.94
C MET A 324 9.55 11.32 -13.85
N VAL A 325 9.27 10.05 -14.13
CA VAL A 325 8.77 9.13 -13.11
C VAL A 325 9.96 8.72 -12.25
N TYR A 326 9.86 8.99 -10.95
CA TYR A 326 10.93 8.76 -10.00
C TYR A 326 11.42 7.32 -10.07
N ALA A 327 12.74 7.15 -10.21
CA ALA A 327 13.43 5.87 -10.38
C ALA A 327 12.98 4.99 -11.58
N SER A 328 12.09 5.48 -12.46
CA SER A 328 11.50 4.70 -13.57
C SER A 328 11.73 5.29 -14.97
N GLY A 329 12.28 6.51 -15.05
CA GLY A 329 12.53 7.21 -16.32
C GLY A 329 11.31 7.99 -16.83
N ASP A 330 11.40 8.49 -18.06
CA ASP A 330 10.32 9.26 -18.69
C ASP A 330 9.44 8.39 -19.63
N PRO A 331 8.18 8.78 -19.90
CA PRO A 331 7.27 8.06 -20.78
C PRO A 331 7.82 7.83 -22.19
N MET A 332 8.63 8.75 -22.72
CA MET A 332 9.24 8.62 -24.04
C MET A 332 10.22 7.44 -24.05
N SER A 333 11.13 7.37 -23.08
CA SER A 333 12.09 6.27 -22.93
C SER A 333 11.39 4.92 -22.73
N ARG A 334 10.27 4.91 -22.00
CA ARG A 334 9.45 3.71 -21.76
C ARG A 334 8.78 3.19 -23.02
N ALA A 335 8.39 4.07 -23.95
CA ALA A 335 7.75 3.70 -25.21
C ALA A 335 8.71 3.00 -26.20
N PHE A 336 10.03 3.19 -26.06
CA PHE A 336 11.05 2.58 -26.92
C PHE A 336 11.63 1.26 -26.37
N ASN A 337 11.34 0.92 -25.11
CA ASN A 337 11.81 -0.29 -24.42
C ASN A 337 10.72 -1.36 -24.32
#